data_AF-A0A833YQ50-F1
#
_entry.id   AF-A0A833YQ50-F1
#
_cell.length_a   1.000
_cell.length_b   1.000
_cell.length_c   1.000
_cell.angle_alpha   90.00
_cell.angle_beta   90.00
_cell.angle_gamma   90.00
#
_symmetry.space_group_name_H-M   'P 1'
#
loop_
_entity.id
_entity.type
_entity.pdbx_description
1 polymer ?
#
loop_
_entity_poly.entity_id
_entity_poly.type
_entity_poly.pdbx_seq_one_letter_code
_entity_poly.pdbx_strand_id
1 'polypeptide(L)'
;MVFMMSPFKQMSYRFQAKLYDLYVFRANLIMKGNAFFILKVSAFSTWEKELHKIVFDPRYLLLNPKERKQVFDQYVKTRAEEERREKKNKIMQAKEDFKKMMEEAKFNPRATFSEFAAKHAKDSRFKAIEKMKDREALFNEFVAAARKKEKEDSKTRGEKIKSDFFELLSNHHLDSQSRWSKVKDKVESDPRYKAVDSSSMREDLFKQYIEKIAKNLDSEKEKELERQARIEASLREREREVQKARSEQTKEIDREREQHKREEAIQNFKALLSDMVRSSDVSWSDTRRTLRKDHRWESGSLLEREEKEKLFNEHIEALTKKKREHFRQLLDETSAITLTSTWKEVKKIIKEDPRCIKFSSSDRKKQREFEEYIRDKYITAKADFRTLLKETKFITYRSKKLIQESDQHLKDVEKILQNDKRYLVLDCVPEERRKLIVAYVDDLDRRGPPPPPTASEPTRRSTK
;
A
#
# COMPACT_ATOMS: atom_id res chain seq x y z
N MET A 1 30.94 -22.57 4.53
CA MET A 1 32.19 -21.78 4.55
C MET A 1 31.97 -20.58 3.64
N VAL A 2 31.65 -19.43 4.22
CA VAL A 2 31.39 -18.17 3.48
C VAL A 2 32.74 -17.64 3.00
N PHE A 3 32.98 -17.58 1.69
CA PHE A 3 34.17 -16.92 1.14
C PHE A 3 34.03 -15.41 1.36
N MET A 4 34.53 -14.94 2.51
CA MET A 4 34.79 -13.52 2.72
C MET A 4 35.86 -13.08 1.72
N MET A 5 35.48 -12.27 0.73
CA MET A 5 36.45 -11.53 -0.06
C MET A 5 37.29 -10.67 0.90
N SER A 6 38.61 -10.71 0.73
CA SER A 6 39.56 -9.91 1.51
C SER A 6 39.14 -8.43 1.58
N PRO A 7 39.11 -7.81 2.77
CA PRO A 7 38.71 -6.41 2.94
C PRO A 7 39.58 -5.44 2.12
N PHE A 8 40.81 -5.81 1.75
CA PHE A 8 41.67 -5.02 0.87
C PHE A 8 41.13 -4.89 -0.57
N LYS A 9 40.53 -5.95 -1.13
CA LYS A 9 39.95 -5.88 -2.49
C LYS A 9 38.68 -5.02 -2.51
N GLN A 10 37.80 -5.13 -1.51
CA GLN A 10 36.61 -4.27 -1.44
C GLN A 10 36.97 -2.80 -1.20
N MET A 11 38.03 -2.51 -0.44
CA MET A 11 38.50 -1.14 -0.22
C MET A 11 39.11 -0.54 -1.50
N SER A 12 39.88 -1.31 -2.28
CA SER A 12 40.44 -0.88 -3.57
C SER A 12 39.38 -0.51 -4.60
N TYR A 13 38.32 -1.32 -4.76
CA TYR A 13 37.24 -1.00 -5.70
C TYR A 13 36.42 0.22 -5.26
N ARG A 14 36.17 0.39 -3.96
CA ARG A 14 35.49 1.60 -3.45
C ARG A 14 36.34 2.86 -3.55
N PHE A 15 37.67 2.75 -3.43
CA PHE A 15 38.59 3.87 -3.60
C PHE A 15 38.73 4.26 -5.08
N GLN A 16 38.81 3.28 -5.98
CA GLN A 16 38.79 3.52 -7.43
C GLN A 16 37.46 4.11 -7.90
N ALA A 17 36.32 3.63 -7.39
CA ALA A 17 35.00 4.20 -7.72
C ALA A 17 34.87 5.65 -7.24
N LYS A 18 35.32 5.96 -6.01
CA LYS A 18 35.34 7.35 -5.51
C LYS A 18 36.31 8.26 -6.26
N LEU A 19 37.47 7.76 -6.70
CA LEU A 19 38.39 8.52 -7.54
C LEU A 19 37.82 8.75 -8.94
N TYR A 20 37.13 7.77 -9.52
CA TYR A 20 36.46 7.91 -10.81
C TYR A 20 35.29 8.89 -10.73
N ASP A 21 34.45 8.80 -9.69
CA ASP A 21 33.37 9.75 -9.45
C ASP A 21 33.90 11.15 -9.17
N LEU A 22 34.99 11.29 -8.40
CA LEU A 22 35.62 12.58 -8.16
C LEU A 22 36.26 13.15 -9.44
N TYR A 23 36.86 12.31 -10.29
CA TYR A 23 37.44 12.73 -11.57
C TYR A 23 36.35 13.11 -12.59
N VAL A 24 35.25 12.37 -12.67
CA VAL A 24 34.07 12.67 -13.48
C VAL A 24 33.35 13.91 -12.97
N PHE A 25 33.29 14.13 -11.65
CA PHE A 25 32.71 15.33 -11.05
C PHE A 25 33.60 16.56 -11.32
N ARG A 26 34.92 16.43 -11.21
CA ARG A 26 35.89 17.50 -11.51
C ARG A 26 35.93 17.80 -13.01
N ALA A 27 35.88 16.79 -13.88
CA ALA A 27 35.80 16.93 -15.34
C ALA A 27 34.47 17.57 -15.77
N ASN A 28 33.35 17.18 -15.16
CA ASN A 28 32.06 17.86 -15.35
C ASN A 28 32.11 19.32 -14.91
N LEU A 29 32.78 19.64 -13.80
CA LEU A 29 32.91 21.02 -13.32
C LEU A 29 33.77 21.88 -14.28
N ILE A 30 34.82 21.30 -14.86
CA ILE A 30 35.70 21.98 -15.82
C ILE A 30 35.01 22.21 -17.17
N MET A 31 34.20 21.25 -17.64
CA MET A 31 33.46 21.37 -18.91
C MET A 31 32.20 22.22 -18.79
N LYS A 32 31.49 22.22 -17.66
CA LYS A 32 30.19 22.94 -17.50
C LYS A 32 30.27 24.46 -17.58
N GLY A 33 31.43 25.07 -17.36
CA GLY A 33 31.55 26.53 -17.32
C GLY A 33 32.68 27.13 -18.16
N ASN A 34 33.88 26.53 -18.14
CA ASN A 34 35.06 27.18 -18.67
C ASN A 34 35.40 26.80 -20.12
N ALA A 35 35.26 25.53 -20.51
CA ALA A 35 35.64 25.10 -21.85
C ALA A 35 34.78 25.75 -22.96
N PHE A 36 33.45 25.62 -22.87
CA PHE A 36 32.53 26.20 -23.86
C PHE A 36 32.57 27.73 -23.90
N PHE A 37 32.83 28.39 -22.77
CA PHE A 37 32.99 29.84 -22.70
C PHE A 37 34.29 30.32 -23.35
N ILE A 38 35.43 29.67 -23.04
CA ILE A 38 36.74 30.00 -23.64
C ILE A 38 36.73 29.73 -25.15
N LEU A 39 36.08 28.66 -25.59
CA LEU A 39 35.95 28.28 -27.01
C LEU A 39 34.83 29.08 -27.73
N LYS A 40 34.22 30.07 -27.07
CA LYS A 40 33.17 30.95 -27.61
C LYS A 40 32.06 30.17 -28.33
N VAL A 41 31.58 29.13 -27.66
CA VAL A 41 30.44 28.34 -28.14
C VAL A 41 29.17 29.12 -27.89
N SER A 42 28.37 29.28 -28.95
CA SER A 42 27.16 30.11 -28.91
C SER A 42 26.01 29.37 -28.24
N ALA A 43 25.35 30.05 -27.28
CA ALA A 43 24.13 29.58 -26.63
C ALA A 43 22.87 29.67 -27.51
N PHE A 44 22.99 30.09 -28.77
CA PHE A 44 21.89 30.18 -29.73
C PHE A 44 22.16 29.36 -31.01
N SER A 45 23.18 28.49 -30.99
CA SER A 45 23.59 27.64 -32.11
C SER A 45 23.37 26.16 -31.76
N THR A 46 23.35 25.28 -32.76
CA THR A 46 23.12 23.83 -32.56
C THR A 46 24.41 23.10 -32.23
N TRP A 47 24.31 21.92 -31.60
CA TRP A 47 25.45 21.07 -31.25
C TRP A 47 26.34 20.77 -32.45
N GLU A 48 25.76 20.37 -33.57
CA GLU A 48 26.48 20.00 -34.80
C GLU A 48 27.28 21.17 -35.37
N LYS A 49 26.73 22.39 -35.28
CA LYS A 49 27.39 23.60 -35.77
C LYS A 49 28.54 24.04 -34.88
N GLU A 50 28.45 23.81 -33.58
CA GLU A 50 29.50 24.18 -32.62
C GLU A 50 30.51 23.05 -32.35
N LEU A 51 30.24 21.83 -32.81
CA LEU A 51 31.06 20.64 -32.56
C LEU A 51 32.52 20.81 -32.98
N HIS A 52 32.75 21.44 -34.13
CA HIS A 52 34.10 21.68 -34.65
C HIS A 52 34.96 22.57 -33.73
N LYS A 53 34.33 23.40 -32.89
CA LYS A 53 35.04 24.27 -31.92
C LYS A 53 35.51 23.50 -30.69
N ILE A 54 34.85 22.39 -30.36
CA ILE A 54 35.07 21.63 -29.12
C ILE A 54 35.81 20.32 -29.37
N VAL A 55 35.74 19.74 -30.57
CA VAL A 55 36.30 18.41 -30.88
C VAL A 55 37.82 18.33 -30.70
N PHE A 56 38.53 19.44 -30.91
CA PHE A 56 39.97 19.55 -30.75
C PHE A 56 40.42 19.88 -29.32
N ASP A 57 39.49 20.19 -28.42
CA ASP A 57 39.84 20.44 -27.03
C ASP A 57 40.20 19.10 -26.36
N PRO A 58 41.37 18.98 -25.69
CA PRO A 58 41.76 17.73 -25.03
C PRO A 58 40.72 17.19 -24.03
N ARG A 59 39.87 18.07 -23.48
CA ARG A 59 38.81 17.71 -22.53
C ARG A 59 37.58 17.09 -23.22
N TYR A 60 37.45 17.22 -24.54
CA TYR A 60 36.36 16.61 -25.30
C TYR A 60 36.33 15.10 -25.10
N LEU A 61 37.49 14.43 -25.11
CA LEU A 61 37.62 12.99 -24.93
C LEU A 61 37.30 12.49 -23.50
N LEU A 62 37.24 13.38 -22.50
CA LEU A 62 37.00 13.02 -21.10
C LEU A 62 35.54 12.65 -20.80
N LEU A 63 34.62 13.03 -21.67
CA LEU A 63 33.19 12.74 -21.54
C LEU A 63 32.76 11.77 -22.64
N ASN A 64 31.79 10.90 -22.35
CA ASN A 64 31.18 10.06 -23.38
C ASN A 64 30.20 10.86 -24.27
N PRO A 65 29.79 10.38 -25.46
CA PRO A 65 28.92 11.14 -26.37
C PRO A 65 27.60 11.63 -25.74
N LYS A 66 27.00 10.85 -24.83
CA LYS A 66 25.76 11.21 -24.14
C LYS A 66 25.99 12.36 -23.15
N GLU A 67 27.07 12.28 -22.38
CA GLU A 67 27.47 13.31 -21.42
C GLU A 67 27.88 14.61 -22.12
N ARG A 68 28.58 14.54 -23.25
CA ARG A 68 28.96 15.70 -24.06
C ARG A 68 27.75 16.53 -24.49
N LYS A 69 26.74 15.86 -25.04
CA LYS A 69 25.50 16.52 -25.47
C LYS A 69 24.74 17.10 -24.27
N GLN A 70 24.66 16.36 -23.15
CA GLN A 70 24.00 16.83 -21.94
C GLN A 70 24.67 18.09 -21.34
N VAL A 71 26.01 18.13 -21.30
CA VAL A 71 26.74 19.29 -20.80
C VAL A 71 26.57 20.50 -21.73
N PHE A 72 26.55 20.30 -23.05
CA PHE A 72 26.26 21.37 -24.01
C PHE A 72 24.84 21.93 -23.85
N ASP A 73 23.83 21.06 -23.80
CA ASP A 73 22.43 21.48 -23.62
C ASP A 73 22.27 22.27 -22.30
N GLN A 74 22.96 21.87 -21.24
CA GLN A 74 22.99 22.59 -19.96
C GLN A 74 23.70 23.96 -20.06
N TYR A 75 24.83 24.04 -20.77
CA TYR A 75 25.57 25.29 -20.99
C TYR A 75 24.74 26.30 -21.81
N VAL A 76 24.15 25.85 -22.93
CA VAL A 76 23.27 26.63 -23.80
C VAL A 76 22.12 27.24 -22.99
N LYS A 77 21.43 26.41 -22.19
CA LYS A 77 20.33 26.87 -21.34
C LYS A 77 20.80 27.91 -20.33
N THR A 78 21.88 27.63 -19.60
CA THR A 78 22.40 28.52 -18.54
C THR A 78 22.86 29.86 -19.13
N ARG A 79 23.60 29.86 -20.24
CA ARG A 79 24.09 31.10 -20.87
C ARG A 79 22.98 31.94 -21.49
N ALA A 80 22.00 31.32 -22.14
CA ALA A 80 20.84 32.04 -22.65
C ALA A 80 20.01 32.69 -21.52
N GLU A 81 19.92 32.04 -20.36
CA GLU A 81 19.29 32.59 -19.16
C GLU A 81 20.11 33.73 -18.54
N GLU A 82 21.44 33.59 -18.43
CA GLU A 82 22.35 34.61 -17.94
C GLU A 82 22.31 35.88 -18.80
N GLU A 83 22.42 35.78 -20.12
CA GLU A 83 22.35 36.96 -21.01
C GLU A 83 21.00 37.66 -20.94
N ARG A 84 19.89 36.91 -20.83
CA ARG A 84 18.55 37.50 -20.61
C ARG A 84 18.47 38.22 -19.27
N ARG A 85 19.04 37.63 -18.21
CA ARG A 85 19.07 38.22 -16.87
C ARG A 85 19.91 39.49 -16.83
N GLU A 86 21.09 39.51 -17.46
CA GLU A 86 21.94 40.70 -17.54
C GLU A 86 21.25 41.85 -18.29
N LYS A 87 20.59 41.57 -19.43
CA LYS A 87 19.80 42.57 -20.16
C LYS A 87 18.65 43.11 -19.29
N LYS A 88 17.93 42.24 -18.59
CA LYS A 88 16.84 42.64 -17.68
C LYS A 88 17.36 43.50 -16.52
N ASN A 89 18.48 43.10 -15.91
CA ASN A 89 19.09 43.81 -14.78
C ASN A 89 19.57 45.21 -15.19
N LYS A 90 20.18 45.36 -16.37
CA LYS A 90 20.60 46.68 -16.89
C LYS A 90 19.40 47.62 -17.08
N ILE A 91 18.29 47.11 -17.65
CA ILE A 91 17.06 47.91 -17.82
C ILE A 91 16.46 48.28 -16.46
N MET A 92 16.43 47.33 -15.52
CA MET A 92 15.90 47.57 -14.17
C MET A 92 16.75 48.61 -13.43
N GLN A 93 18.08 48.51 -13.49
CA GLN A 93 18.98 49.49 -12.89
C GLN A 93 18.78 50.89 -13.49
N ALA A 94 18.66 51.00 -14.81
CA ALA A 94 18.38 52.28 -15.46
C ALA A 94 17.03 52.88 -15.01
N LYS A 95 16.00 52.04 -14.80
CA LYS A 95 14.70 52.48 -14.25
C LYS A 95 14.81 52.94 -12.80
N GLU A 96 15.56 52.24 -11.96
CA GLU A 96 15.79 52.63 -10.57
C GLU A 96 16.58 53.94 -10.47
N ASP A 97 17.60 54.12 -11.30
CA ASP A 97 18.40 55.34 -11.32
C ASP A 97 17.56 56.53 -11.82
N PHE A 98 16.67 56.32 -12.80
CA PHE A 98 15.68 57.31 -13.23
C PHE A 98 14.71 57.68 -12.09
N LYS A 99 14.30 56.71 -11.29
CA LYS A 99 13.45 56.95 -10.10
C LYS A 99 14.18 57.72 -9.00
N LYS A 100 15.42 57.36 -8.68
CA LYS A 100 16.25 58.10 -7.71
C LYS A 100 16.42 59.57 -8.12
N MET A 101 16.66 59.81 -9.42
CA MET A 101 16.71 61.16 -9.97
C MET A 101 15.40 61.93 -9.74
N MET A 102 14.24 61.30 -9.93
CA MET A 102 12.93 61.90 -9.64
C MET A 102 12.75 62.25 -8.15
N GLU A 103 13.21 61.38 -7.25
CA GLU A 103 13.18 61.62 -5.80
C GLU A 103 14.09 62.79 -5.39
N GLU A 104 15.31 62.85 -5.95
CA GLU A 104 16.27 63.93 -5.72
C GLU A 104 15.78 65.27 -6.27
N ALA A 105 15.07 65.27 -7.40
CA ALA A 105 14.60 66.47 -8.07
C ALA A 105 13.53 67.24 -7.28
N LYS A 106 12.88 66.60 -6.29
CA LYS A 106 11.84 67.18 -5.41
C LYS A 106 10.87 68.11 -6.14
N PHE A 107 10.39 67.65 -7.29
CA PHE A 107 9.47 68.43 -8.12
C PHE A 107 8.03 68.36 -7.58
N ASN A 108 7.22 69.35 -7.92
CA ASN A 108 5.82 69.37 -7.52
C ASN A 108 5.08 68.17 -8.17
N PRO A 109 4.34 67.32 -7.43
CA PRO A 109 3.51 66.25 -8.00
C PRO A 109 2.40 66.72 -8.95
N ARG A 110 2.26 68.03 -9.20
CA ARG A 110 1.41 68.65 -10.23
C ARG A 110 2.17 69.09 -11.49
N ALA A 111 3.50 69.03 -11.50
CA ALA A 111 4.32 69.38 -12.66
C ALA A 111 4.05 68.44 -13.84
N THR A 112 4.16 68.96 -15.06
CA THR A 112 3.96 68.16 -16.28
C THR A 112 5.23 67.39 -16.65
N PHE A 113 5.08 66.28 -17.39
CA PHE A 113 6.24 65.53 -17.88
C PHE A 113 7.15 66.40 -18.77
N SER A 114 6.57 67.32 -19.55
CA SER A 114 7.32 68.26 -20.42
C SER A 114 8.25 69.17 -19.61
N GLU A 115 7.74 69.76 -18.52
CA GLU A 115 8.53 70.60 -17.60
C GLU A 115 9.67 69.80 -16.94
N PHE A 116 9.38 68.58 -16.50
CA PHE A 116 10.38 67.68 -15.93
C PHE A 116 11.44 67.29 -16.95
N ALA A 117 11.03 66.87 -18.15
CA ALA A 117 11.92 66.46 -19.22
C ALA A 117 12.86 67.61 -19.65
N ALA A 118 12.34 68.83 -19.80
CA ALA A 118 13.14 70.00 -20.17
C ALA A 118 14.27 70.27 -19.16
N LYS A 119 13.99 70.12 -17.86
CA LYS A 119 14.95 70.35 -16.77
C LYS A 119 16.01 69.25 -16.67
N HIS A 120 15.65 68.00 -16.94
CA HIS A 120 16.51 66.83 -16.75
C HIS A 120 17.08 66.24 -18.07
N ALA A 121 16.84 66.87 -19.22
CA ALA A 121 17.25 66.37 -20.55
C ALA A 121 18.76 66.07 -20.69
N LYS A 122 19.62 66.74 -19.90
CA LYS A 122 21.08 66.53 -19.92
C LYS A 122 21.55 65.44 -18.95
N ASP A 123 20.71 64.98 -18.01
CA ASP A 123 21.08 63.97 -17.00
C ASP A 123 21.31 62.61 -17.68
N SER A 124 22.42 61.96 -17.31
CA SER A 124 22.77 60.63 -17.83
C SER A 124 21.72 59.58 -17.51
N ARG A 125 21.08 59.65 -16.34
CA ARG A 125 20.01 58.75 -15.89
C ARG A 125 18.72 58.97 -16.66
N PHE A 126 18.42 60.23 -17.04
CA PHE A 126 17.31 60.55 -17.94
C PHE A 126 17.52 59.98 -19.35
N LYS A 127 18.75 60.08 -19.88
CA LYS A 127 19.12 59.55 -21.19
C LYS A 127 19.21 58.02 -21.23
N ALA A 128 19.53 57.37 -20.12
CA ALA A 128 19.67 55.92 -20.00
C ALA A 128 18.39 55.12 -20.35
N ILE A 129 17.22 55.74 -20.20
CA ILE A 129 15.97 55.20 -20.73
C ILE A 129 15.83 55.68 -22.17
N GLU A 130 16.05 54.83 -23.17
CA GLU A 130 16.12 55.27 -24.58
C GLU A 130 14.79 55.81 -25.13
N LYS A 131 13.67 55.17 -24.77
CA LYS A 131 12.35 55.50 -25.32
C LYS A 131 11.66 56.61 -24.52
N MET A 132 11.25 57.68 -25.19
CA MET A 132 10.52 58.79 -24.55
C MET A 132 9.21 58.35 -23.88
N LYS A 133 8.46 57.44 -24.50
CA LYS A 133 7.22 56.88 -23.93
C LYS A 133 7.48 56.17 -22.59
N ASP A 134 8.63 55.50 -22.45
CA ASP A 134 8.99 54.80 -21.22
C ASP A 134 9.38 55.79 -20.12
N ARG A 135 10.04 56.91 -20.48
CA ARG A 135 10.33 58.00 -19.54
C ARG A 135 9.06 58.63 -18.98
N GLU A 136 8.09 58.91 -19.85
CA GLU A 136 6.79 59.49 -19.47
C GLU A 136 5.97 58.53 -18.60
N ALA A 137 5.97 57.23 -18.94
CA ALA A 137 5.30 56.22 -18.14
C ALA A 137 5.86 56.14 -16.71
N LEU A 138 7.20 56.12 -16.56
CA LEU A 138 7.87 56.09 -15.25
C LEU A 138 7.57 57.35 -14.42
N PHE A 139 7.52 58.51 -15.08
CA PHE A 139 7.15 59.78 -14.43
C PHE A 139 5.70 59.76 -13.91
N ASN A 140 4.76 59.35 -14.75
CA ASN A 140 3.34 59.27 -14.37
C ASN A 140 3.11 58.27 -13.24
N GLU A 141 3.79 57.12 -13.28
CA GLU A 141 3.76 56.13 -12.20
C GLU A 141 4.27 56.72 -10.88
N PHE A 142 5.40 57.44 -10.91
CA PHE A 142 5.97 58.08 -9.73
C PHE A 142 5.04 59.15 -9.14
N VAL A 143 4.44 60.01 -9.97
CA VAL A 143 3.49 61.04 -9.53
C VAL A 143 2.23 60.42 -8.94
N ALA A 144 1.69 59.36 -9.57
CA ALA A 144 0.53 58.65 -9.06
C ALA A 144 0.82 57.98 -7.70
N ALA A 145 1.99 57.36 -7.56
CA ALA A 145 2.43 56.77 -6.30
C ALA A 145 2.62 57.82 -5.19
N ALA A 146 3.20 58.98 -5.52
CA ALA A 146 3.37 60.09 -4.58
C ALA A 146 2.02 60.62 -4.06
N ARG A 147 1.05 60.85 -4.96
CA ARG A 147 -0.32 61.29 -4.58
C ARG A 147 -1.06 60.25 -3.76
N LYS A 148 -0.91 58.97 -4.09
CA LYS A 148 -1.52 57.87 -3.33
C LYS A 148 -0.94 57.81 -1.91
N LYS A 149 0.38 57.92 -1.79
CA LYS A 149 1.08 57.92 -0.50
C LYS A 149 0.64 59.10 0.38
N GLU A 150 0.54 60.31 -0.17
CA GLU A 150 0.06 61.49 0.58
C GLU A 150 -1.38 61.30 1.11
N LYS A 151 -2.27 60.70 0.30
CA LYS A 151 -3.64 60.38 0.72
C LYS A 151 -3.68 59.31 1.82
N GLU A 152 -2.83 58.29 1.74
CA GLU A 152 -2.74 57.21 2.72
C GLU A 152 -2.11 57.71 4.04
N ASP A 153 -1.06 58.53 3.97
CA ASP A 153 -0.43 59.17 5.13
C ASP A 153 -1.42 60.10 5.86
N SER A 154 -2.26 60.83 5.13
CA SER A 154 -3.34 61.65 5.70
C SER A 154 -4.41 60.79 6.41
N LYS A 155 -4.83 59.69 5.77
CA LYS A 155 -5.81 58.76 6.35
C LYS A 155 -5.28 58.08 7.61
N THR A 156 -4.07 57.55 7.56
CA THR A 156 -3.41 56.88 8.71
C THR A 156 -3.18 57.85 9.86
N ARG A 157 -2.83 59.11 9.57
CA ARG A 157 -2.78 60.16 10.59
C ARG A 157 -4.12 60.41 11.25
N GLY A 158 -5.21 60.48 10.48
CA GLY A 158 -6.58 60.61 11.00
C GLY A 158 -7.00 59.41 11.87
N GLU A 159 -6.67 58.19 11.44
CA GLU A 159 -6.91 56.96 12.22
C GLU A 159 -6.09 56.93 13.51
N LYS A 160 -4.84 57.40 13.48
CA LYS A 160 -3.99 57.52 14.68
C LYS A 160 -4.56 58.53 15.67
N ILE A 161 -4.96 59.72 15.21
CA ILE A 161 -5.60 60.73 16.08
C ILE A 161 -6.87 60.15 16.73
N LYS A 162 -7.70 59.42 15.97
CA LYS A 162 -8.88 58.73 16.51
C LYS A 162 -8.50 57.68 17.56
N SER A 163 -7.48 56.88 17.29
CA SER A 163 -6.99 55.84 18.22
C SER A 163 -6.48 56.46 19.52
N ASP A 164 -5.61 57.46 19.42
CA ASP A 164 -5.02 58.16 20.58
C ASP A 164 -6.13 58.84 21.42
N PHE A 165 -7.17 59.38 20.77
CA PHE A 165 -8.34 59.92 21.45
C PHE A 165 -9.16 58.83 22.18
N PHE A 166 -9.33 57.64 21.59
CA PHE A 166 -10.01 56.52 22.26
C PHE A 166 -9.20 55.96 23.43
N GLU A 167 -7.87 55.92 23.31
CA GLU A 167 -6.98 55.52 24.39
C GLU A 167 -7.03 56.51 25.56
N LEU A 168 -7.07 57.81 25.27
CA LEU A 168 -7.33 58.84 26.28
C LEU A 168 -8.65 58.54 27.01
N LEU A 169 -9.74 58.30 26.29
CA LEU A 169 -11.04 57.98 26.88
C LEU A 169 -11.00 56.68 27.72
N SER A 170 -10.23 55.66 27.33
CA SER A 170 -10.13 54.42 28.11
C SER A 170 -9.49 54.58 29.48
N ASN A 171 -8.62 55.58 29.66
CA ASN A 171 -7.97 55.82 30.95
C ASN A 171 -8.94 56.39 32.02
N HIS A 172 -10.13 56.83 31.61
CA HIS A 172 -11.11 57.47 32.50
C HIS A 172 -12.25 56.58 32.98
N HIS A 173 -12.17 55.26 32.77
CA HIS A 173 -13.15 54.27 33.29
C HIS A 173 -14.61 54.65 32.94
N LEU A 174 -14.86 54.92 31.67
CA LEU A 174 -16.18 55.33 31.18
C LEU A 174 -17.12 54.13 31.05
N ASP A 175 -18.41 54.39 31.21
CA ASP A 175 -19.49 53.43 31.03
C ASP A 175 -20.54 53.95 30.03
N SER A 176 -21.56 53.14 29.74
CA SER A 176 -22.63 53.50 28.79
C SER A 176 -23.47 54.72 29.19
N GLN A 177 -23.39 55.16 30.45
CA GLN A 177 -24.16 56.28 31.02
C GLN A 177 -23.32 57.56 31.14
N SER A 178 -22.04 57.50 30.80
CA SER A 178 -21.11 58.61 30.90
C SER A 178 -21.50 59.77 29.98
N ARG A 179 -21.47 61.00 30.52
CA ARG A 179 -21.89 62.22 29.81
C ARG A 179 -20.69 63.01 29.31
N TRP A 180 -20.70 63.42 28.04
CA TRP A 180 -19.60 64.16 27.42
C TRP A 180 -19.18 65.39 28.21
N SER A 181 -20.13 66.18 28.73
CA SER A 181 -19.84 67.38 29.52
C SER A 181 -18.95 67.11 30.74
N LYS A 182 -19.14 65.98 31.44
CA LYS A 182 -18.33 65.62 32.61
C LYS A 182 -16.97 65.02 32.25
N VAL A 183 -16.87 64.45 31.06
CA VAL A 183 -15.63 63.82 30.57
C VAL A 183 -14.71 64.88 29.98
N LYS A 184 -15.27 65.82 29.22
CA LYS A 184 -14.56 66.94 28.58
C LYS A 184 -13.67 67.68 29.58
N ASP A 185 -14.22 68.10 30.73
CA ASP A 185 -13.49 68.86 31.75
C ASP A 185 -12.27 68.11 32.32
N LYS A 186 -12.26 66.78 32.21
CA LYS A 186 -11.15 65.92 32.69
C LYS A 186 -10.08 65.68 31.65
N VAL A 187 -10.40 65.83 30.36
CA VAL A 187 -9.51 65.45 29.24
C VAL A 187 -9.01 66.64 28.43
N GLU A 188 -9.57 67.84 28.61
CA GLU A 188 -9.31 69.00 27.76
C GLU A 188 -7.85 69.51 27.78
N SER A 189 -7.11 69.21 28.86
CA SER A 189 -5.70 69.54 28.98
C SER A 189 -4.77 68.59 28.21
N ASP A 190 -5.22 67.38 27.87
CA ASP A 190 -4.38 66.33 27.26
C ASP A 190 -4.02 66.67 25.79
N PRO A 191 -2.76 66.48 25.37
CA PRO A 191 -2.34 66.71 23.99
C PRO A 191 -3.17 65.93 22.94
N ARG A 192 -3.63 64.72 23.26
CA ARG A 192 -4.45 63.87 22.37
C ARG A 192 -5.87 64.42 22.20
N TYR A 193 -6.39 65.11 23.20
CA TYR A 193 -7.65 65.86 23.07
C TYR A 193 -7.49 67.05 22.13
N LYS A 194 -6.40 67.82 22.31
CA LYS A 194 -6.09 69.00 21.49
C LYS A 194 -5.76 68.63 20.04
N ALA A 195 -5.25 67.43 19.78
CA ALA A 195 -4.94 66.91 18.45
C ALA A 195 -6.17 66.66 17.55
N VAL A 196 -7.37 66.62 18.13
CA VAL A 196 -8.63 66.63 17.37
C VAL A 196 -9.06 68.07 17.22
N ASP A 197 -8.99 68.64 16.03
CA ASP A 197 -9.14 70.10 15.83
C ASP A 197 -10.58 70.61 16.05
N SER A 198 -11.59 69.79 15.74
CA SER A 198 -13.00 70.18 15.83
C SER A 198 -13.68 69.70 17.10
N SER A 199 -14.39 70.61 17.79
CA SER A 199 -15.20 70.26 18.97
C SER A 199 -16.33 69.28 18.65
N SER A 200 -16.94 69.37 17.47
CA SER A 200 -17.99 68.41 17.07
C SER A 200 -17.41 67.01 16.87
N MET A 201 -16.23 66.93 16.26
CA MET A 201 -15.53 65.66 16.05
C MET A 201 -15.16 64.98 17.37
N ARG A 202 -14.73 65.75 18.38
CA ARG A 202 -14.44 65.22 19.73
C ARG A 202 -15.67 64.57 20.36
N GLU A 203 -16.83 65.21 20.26
CA GLU A 203 -18.08 64.68 20.80
C GLU A 203 -18.56 63.44 20.02
N ASP A 204 -18.44 63.43 18.69
CA ASP A 204 -18.80 62.28 17.87
C ASP A 204 -17.89 61.08 18.13
N LEU A 205 -16.59 61.31 18.33
CA LEU A 205 -15.64 60.28 18.75
C LEU A 205 -15.98 59.74 20.15
N PHE A 206 -16.38 60.60 21.08
CA PHE A 206 -16.85 60.17 22.39
C PHE A 206 -18.10 59.27 22.28
N LYS A 207 -19.13 59.68 21.50
CA LYS A 207 -20.33 58.87 21.28
C LYS A 207 -19.99 57.50 20.70
N GLN A 208 -19.11 57.44 19.70
CA GLN A 208 -18.62 56.19 19.12
C GLN A 208 -17.90 55.30 20.15
N TYR A 209 -17.12 55.90 21.05
CA TYR A 209 -16.42 55.17 22.11
C TYR A 209 -17.39 54.57 23.14
N ILE A 210 -18.41 55.32 23.56
CA ILE A 210 -19.46 54.84 24.45
C ILE A 210 -20.27 53.70 23.81
N GLU A 211 -20.63 53.85 22.53
CA GLU A 211 -21.31 52.78 21.78
C GLU A 211 -20.45 51.51 21.66
N LYS A 212 -19.14 51.67 21.48
CA LYS A 212 -18.18 50.56 21.45
C LYS A 212 -18.12 49.82 22.79
N ILE A 213 -18.12 50.53 23.92
CA ILE A 213 -18.16 49.92 25.25
C ILE A 213 -19.43 49.07 25.42
N ALA A 214 -20.60 49.61 25.05
CA ALA A 214 -21.87 48.90 25.16
C ALA A 214 -21.89 47.61 24.32
N LYS A 215 -21.49 47.70 23.03
CA LYS A 215 -21.43 46.54 22.13
C LYS A 215 -20.45 45.46 22.59
N ASN A 216 -19.30 45.84 23.14
CA ASN A 216 -18.32 44.89 23.64
C ASN A 216 -18.86 44.09 24.84
N LEU A 217 -19.61 44.75 25.75
CA LEU A 217 -20.17 44.08 26.93
C LEU A 217 -21.20 43.00 26.54
N ASP A 218 -22.07 43.30 25.57
CA ASP A 218 -23.07 42.35 25.09
C ASP A 218 -22.43 41.17 24.34
N SER A 219 -21.42 41.46 23.51
CA SER A 219 -20.67 40.42 22.80
C SER A 219 -19.90 39.47 23.73
N GLU A 220 -19.28 39.98 24.81
CA GLU A 220 -18.58 39.12 25.77
C GLU A 220 -19.55 38.23 26.56
N LYS A 221 -20.74 38.73 26.90
CA LYS A 221 -21.79 37.90 27.53
C LYS A 221 -22.28 36.79 26.61
N GLU A 222 -22.49 37.09 25.33
CA GLU A 222 -22.92 36.11 24.33
C GLU A 222 -21.86 35.01 24.13
N LYS A 223 -20.57 35.40 24.01
CA LYS A 223 -19.46 34.44 23.90
C LYS A 223 -19.33 33.55 25.12
N GLU A 224 -19.56 34.08 26.32
CA GLU A 224 -19.49 33.27 27.55
C GLU A 224 -20.65 32.26 27.62
N LEU A 225 -21.86 32.66 27.25
CA LEU A 225 -23.00 31.75 27.13
C LEU A 225 -22.77 30.66 26.07
N GLU A 226 -22.20 31.02 24.92
CA GLU A 226 -21.84 30.07 23.87
C GLU A 226 -20.76 29.09 24.35
N ARG A 227 -19.73 29.58 25.07
CA ARG A 227 -18.69 28.74 25.66
C ARG A 227 -19.28 27.76 26.66
N GLN A 228 -20.18 28.22 27.52
CA GLN A 228 -20.85 27.38 28.51
C GLN A 228 -21.73 26.31 27.84
N ALA A 229 -22.53 26.70 26.84
CA ALA A 229 -23.35 25.78 26.07
C ALA A 229 -22.52 24.72 25.32
N ARG A 230 -21.35 25.10 24.78
CA ARG A 230 -20.42 24.15 24.15
C ARG A 230 -19.83 23.16 25.14
N ILE A 231 -19.48 23.60 26.35
CA ILE A 231 -18.98 22.71 27.41
C ILE A 231 -20.09 21.74 27.84
N GLU A 232 -21.29 22.24 28.09
CA GLU A 232 -22.44 21.41 28.47
C GLU A 232 -22.80 20.39 27.38
N ALA A 233 -22.84 20.80 26.12
CA ALA A 233 -23.05 19.90 24.99
C ALA A 233 -21.96 18.82 24.90
N SER A 234 -20.70 19.19 25.10
CA SER A 234 -19.58 18.24 25.10
C SER A 234 -19.65 17.25 26.26
N LEU A 235 -20.04 17.70 27.46
CA LEU A 235 -20.21 16.82 28.63
C LEU A 235 -21.37 15.85 28.43
N ARG A 236 -22.51 16.34 27.93
CA ARG A 236 -23.69 15.52 27.66
C ARG A 236 -23.43 14.48 26.58
N GLU A 237 -22.68 14.85 25.53
CA GLU A 237 -22.32 13.89 24.49
C GLU A 237 -21.37 12.82 25.02
N ARG A 238 -20.36 13.22 25.79
CA ARG A 238 -19.45 12.26 26.44
C ARG A 238 -20.18 11.31 27.40
N GLU A 239 -21.17 11.79 28.14
CA GLU A 239 -21.99 10.95 29.02
C GLU A 239 -22.81 9.92 28.21
N ARG A 240 -23.41 10.33 27.09
CA ARG A 240 -24.10 9.41 26.18
C ARG A 240 -23.16 8.37 25.60
N GLU A 241 -21.97 8.76 25.17
CA GLU A 241 -20.96 7.84 24.64
C GLU A 241 -20.54 6.81 25.69
N VAL A 242 -20.28 7.24 26.92
CA VAL A 242 -19.94 6.34 28.04
C VAL A 242 -21.10 5.39 28.35
N GLN A 243 -22.34 5.88 28.38
CA GLN A 243 -23.52 5.05 28.63
C GLN A 243 -23.72 4.02 27.50
N LYS A 244 -23.54 4.44 26.24
CA LYS A 244 -23.60 3.55 25.07
C LYS A 244 -22.53 2.48 25.14
N ALA A 245 -21.26 2.86 25.36
CA ALA A 245 -20.14 1.93 25.48
C ALA A 245 -20.36 0.92 26.62
N ARG A 246 -20.85 1.37 27.78
CA ARG A 246 -21.18 0.47 28.90
C ARG A 246 -22.31 -0.51 28.55
N SER A 247 -23.33 -0.03 27.82
CA SER A 247 -24.44 -0.88 27.38
C SER A 247 -24.00 -1.92 26.34
N GLU A 248 -23.11 -1.53 25.43
CA GLU A 248 -22.53 -2.42 24.41
C GLU A 248 -21.64 -3.47 25.06
N GLN A 249 -20.76 -3.07 25.99
CA GLN A 249 -19.93 -3.99 26.75
C GLN A 249 -20.76 -4.99 27.56
N THR A 250 -21.85 -4.55 28.20
CA THR A 250 -22.73 -5.45 28.96
C THR A 250 -23.38 -6.48 28.04
N LYS A 251 -23.91 -6.05 26.88
CA LYS A 251 -24.50 -6.93 25.87
C LYS A 251 -23.49 -7.90 25.26
N GLU A 252 -22.24 -7.50 25.12
CA GLU A 252 -21.17 -8.38 24.65
C GLU A 252 -20.86 -9.47 25.68
N ILE A 253 -20.68 -9.10 26.95
CA ILE A 253 -20.45 -10.05 28.04
C ILE A 253 -21.61 -11.06 28.16
N ASP A 254 -22.86 -10.60 28.03
CA ASP A 254 -24.01 -11.51 28.10
C ASP A 254 -24.08 -12.47 26.90
N ARG A 255 -23.75 -12.00 25.69
CA ARG A 255 -23.63 -12.87 24.50
C ARG A 255 -22.54 -13.92 24.66
N GLU A 256 -21.36 -13.53 25.16
CA GLU A 256 -20.26 -14.47 25.42
C GLU A 256 -20.66 -15.53 26.46
N ARG A 257 -21.35 -15.11 27.53
CA ARG A 257 -21.86 -16.04 28.55
C ARG A 257 -22.87 -17.03 27.99
N GLU A 258 -23.82 -16.58 27.17
CA GLU A 258 -24.80 -17.45 26.52
C GLU A 258 -24.14 -18.42 25.55
N GLN A 259 -23.16 -17.94 24.77
CA GLN A 259 -22.36 -18.77 23.88
C GLN A 259 -21.60 -19.86 24.64
N HIS A 260 -20.91 -19.50 25.73
CA HIS A 260 -20.18 -20.48 26.54
C HIS A 260 -21.10 -21.55 27.14
N LYS A 261 -22.28 -21.16 27.64
CA LYS A 261 -23.28 -22.13 28.13
C LYS A 261 -23.74 -23.08 27.01
N ARG A 262 -23.94 -22.57 25.80
CA ARG A 262 -24.31 -23.38 24.64
C ARG A 262 -23.18 -24.33 24.22
N GLU A 263 -21.94 -23.84 24.17
CA GLU A 263 -20.76 -24.65 23.87
C GLU A 263 -20.58 -25.76 24.90
N GLU A 264 -20.76 -25.47 26.18
CA GLU A 264 -20.75 -26.46 27.26
C GLU A 264 -21.83 -27.53 27.04
N ALA A 265 -23.05 -27.14 26.68
CA ALA A 265 -24.11 -28.08 26.35
C ALA A 265 -23.74 -28.99 25.17
N ILE A 266 -23.07 -28.46 24.13
CA ILE A 266 -22.55 -29.25 23.00
C ILE A 266 -21.49 -30.25 23.48
N GLN A 267 -20.54 -29.82 24.29
CA GLN A 267 -19.48 -30.71 24.79
C GLN A 267 -20.04 -31.81 25.70
N ASN A 268 -20.96 -31.47 26.60
CA ASN A 268 -21.64 -32.43 27.45
C ASN A 268 -22.41 -33.46 26.61
N PHE A 269 -23.09 -33.02 25.56
CA PHE A 269 -23.80 -33.93 24.66
C PHE A 269 -22.84 -34.83 23.86
N LYS A 270 -21.72 -34.30 23.36
CA LYS A 270 -20.67 -35.08 22.68
C LYS A 270 -20.03 -36.11 23.62
N ALA A 271 -19.80 -35.76 24.88
CA ALA A 271 -19.29 -36.69 25.89
C ALA A 271 -20.30 -37.81 26.17
N LEU A 272 -21.58 -37.46 26.33
CA LEU A 272 -22.66 -38.45 26.50
C LEU A 272 -22.73 -39.42 25.29
N LEU A 273 -22.63 -38.90 24.07
CA LEU A 273 -22.56 -39.72 22.85
C LEU A 273 -21.34 -40.64 22.85
N SER A 274 -20.17 -40.14 23.26
CA SER A 274 -18.94 -40.94 23.31
C SER A 274 -19.03 -42.11 24.28
N ASP A 275 -19.70 -41.93 25.42
CA ASP A 275 -19.85 -42.97 26.43
C ASP A 275 -20.91 -44.01 26.04
N MET A 276 -22.07 -43.53 25.59
CA MET A 276 -23.27 -44.35 25.36
C MET A 276 -23.35 -44.93 23.95
N VAL A 277 -22.69 -44.32 22.96
CA VAL A 277 -22.77 -44.70 21.54
C VAL A 277 -21.41 -45.18 21.08
N ARG A 278 -21.19 -46.50 21.12
CA ARG A 278 -19.94 -47.16 20.68
C ARG A 278 -20.08 -47.89 19.34
N SER A 279 -21.31 -48.03 18.85
CA SER A 279 -21.62 -48.63 17.56
C SER A 279 -22.03 -47.55 16.56
N SER A 280 -21.58 -47.68 15.31
CA SER A 280 -21.97 -46.81 14.20
C SER A 280 -23.19 -47.34 13.45
N ASP A 281 -23.71 -48.51 13.82
CA ASP A 281 -24.87 -49.15 13.18
C ASP A 281 -26.20 -48.79 13.85
N VAL A 282 -26.21 -47.87 14.83
CA VAL A 282 -27.42 -47.45 15.54
C VAL A 282 -28.09 -46.28 14.85
N SER A 283 -29.43 -46.19 14.97
CA SER A 283 -30.20 -45.06 14.46
C SER A 283 -30.30 -43.95 15.51
N TRP A 284 -30.55 -42.71 15.06
CA TRP A 284 -30.84 -41.59 15.95
C TRP A 284 -32.07 -41.86 16.82
N SER A 285 -33.12 -42.41 16.22
CA SER A 285 -34.39 -42.71 16.91
C SER A 285 -34.22 -43.63 18.11
N ASP A 286 -33.44 -44.71 17.95
CA ASP A 286 -33.19 -45.70 19.01
C ASP A 286 -32.21 -45.17 20.05
N THR A 287 -31.16 -44.50 19.57
CA THR A 287 -30.14 -43.89 20.43
C THR A 287 -30.76 -42.84 21.34
N ARG A 288 -31.54 -41.91 20.77
CA ARG A 288 -32.24 -40.85 21.51
C ARG A 288 -33.16 -41.40 22.60
N ARG A 289 -33.87 -42.52 22.34
CA ARG A 289 -34.71 -43.19 23.35
C ARG A 289 -33.90 -43.66 24.55
N THR A 290 -32.69 -44.13 24.30
CA THR A 290 -31.76 -44.61 25.33
C THR A 290 -31.11 -43.44 26.07
N LEU A 291 -30.64 -42.42 25.34
CA LEU A 291 -29.99 -41.24 25.91
C LEU A 291 -30.91 -40.45 26.85
N ARG A 292 -32.22 -40.35 26.53
CA ARG A 292 -33.21 -39.66 27.38
C ARG A 292 -33.35 -40.23 28.79
N LYS A 293 -32.90 -41.46 29.02
CA LYS A 293 -32.92 -42.10 30.35
C LYS A 293 -31.66 -41.77 31.16
N ASP A 294 -30.61 -41.24 30.52
CA ASP A 294 -29.38 -40.82 31.19
C ASP A 294 -29.59 -39.44 31.82
N HIS A 295 -29.18 -39.28 33.09
CA HIS A 295 -29.31 -38.02 33.83
C HIS A 295 -28.63 -36.83 33.11
N ARG A 296 -27.56 -37.09 32.35
CA ARG A 296 -26.81 -36.07 31.60
C ARG A 296 -27.53 -35.57 30.35
N TRP A 297 -28.65 -36.18 29.95
CA TRP A 297 -29.45 -35.70 28.82
C TRP A 297 -29.91 -34.24 29.00
N GLU A 298 -30.24 -33.88 30.24
CA GLU A 298 -30.68 -32.53 30.60
C GLU A 298 -29.55 -31.49 30.52
N SER A 299 -28.28 -31.90 30.62
CA SER A 299 -27.12 -31.02 30.42
C SER A 299 -27.03 -30.49 28.98
N GLY A 300 -27.71 -31.14 28.03
CA GLY A 300 -27.86 -30.68 26.65
C GLY A 300 -29.18 -29.95 26.38
N SER A 301 -29.93 -29.52 27.39
CA SER A 301 -31.27 -28.90 27.24
C SER A 301 -31.28 -27.62 26.40
N LEU A 302 -30.16 -26.88 26.35
CA LEU A 302 -29.99 -25.70 25.50
C LEU A 302 -29.89 -26.01 24.00
N LEU A 303 -29.72 -27.27 23.62
CA LEU A 303 -29.61 -27.69 22.22
C LEU A 303 -30.97 -28.15 21.70
N GLU A 304 -31.30 -27.70 20.49
CA GLU A 304 -32.51 -28.12 19.82
C GLU A 304 -32.41 -29.58 19.35
N ARG A 305 -33.55 -30.17 19.00
CA ARG A 305 -33.62 -31.58 18.61
C ARG A 305 -32.77 -31.85 17.36
N GLU A 306 -32.85 -30.98 16.38
CA GLU A 306 -32.17 -31.04 15.09
C GLU A 306 -30.65 -30.95 15.28
N GLU A 307 -30.20 -30.11 16.22
CA GLU A 307 -28.78 -29.98 16.54
C GLU A 307 -28.24 -31.21 17.25
N LYS A 308 -29.00 -31.79 18.19
CA LYS A 308 -28.62 -33.05 18.83
C LYS A 308 -28.53 -34.19 17.80
N GLU A 309 -29.45 -34.23 16.83
CA GLU A 309 -29.43 -35.20 15.73
C GLU A 309 -28.20 -35.01 14.83
N LYS A 310 -27.87 -33.76 14.51
CA LYS A 310 -26.65 -33.42 13.76
C LYS A 310 -25.39 -33.88 14.49
N LEU A 311 -25.25 -33.56 15.77
CA LEU A 311 -24.11 -33.97 16.60
C LEU A 311 -24.00 -35.50 16.71
N PHE A 312 -25.14 -36.20 16.77
CA PHE A 312 -25.18 -37.65 16.71
C PHE A 312 -24.66 -38.17 15.37
N ASN A 313 -25.12 -37.64 14.24
CA ASN A 313 -24.66 -38.07 12.91
C ASN A 313 -23.16 -37.83 12.73
N GLU A 314 -22.65 -36.67 13.16
CA GLU A 314 -21.20 -36.36 13.17
C GLU A 314 -20.41 -37.39 13.99
N HIS A 315 -20.93 -37.78 15.17
CA HIS A 315 -20.32 -38.82 16.00
C HIS A 315 -20.32 -40.19 15.32
N ILE A 316 -21.42 -40.57 14.68
CA ILE A 316 -21.52 -41.84 13.94
C ILE A 316 -20.57 -41.89 12.75
N GLU A 317 -20.41 -40.78 12.02
CA GLU A 317 -19.44 -40.66 10.93
C GLU A 317 -18.01 -40.79 11.44
N ALA A 318 -17.67 -40.11 12.53
CA ALA A 318 -16.35 -40.20 13.17
C ALA A 318 -16.05 -41.63 13.64
N LEU A 319 -17.02 -42.31 14.28
CA LEU A 319 -16.90 -43.71 14.67
C LEU A 319 -16.73 -44.64 13.46
N THR A 320 -17.51 -44.43 12.41
CA THR A 320 -17.44 -45.22 11.18
C THR A 320 -16.06 -45.10 10.54
N LYS A 321 -15.54 -43.87 10.43
CA LYS A 321 -14.20 -43.60 9.90
C LYS A 321 -13.13 -44.29 10.73
N LYS A 322 -13.13 -44.10 12.05
CA LYS A 322 -12.16 -44.73 12.94
C LYS A 322 -12.21 -46.25 12.83
N LYS A 323 -13.40 -46.85 12.83
CA LYS A 323 -13.56 -48.31 12.67
C LYS A 323 -13.08 -48.81 11.31
N ARG A 324 -13.35 -48.07 10.24
CA ARG A 324 -12.85 -48.38 8.88
C ARG A 324 -11.33 -48.41 8.83
N GLU A 325 -10.66 -47.44 9.46
CA GLU A 325 -9.20 -47.40 9.56
C GLU A 325 -8.65 -48.65 10.27
N HIS A 326 -9.23 -49.03 11.42
CA HIS A 326 -8.80 -50.23 12.15
C HIS A 326 -9.09 -51.52 11.37
N PHE A 327 -10.21 -51.59 10.65
CA PHE A 327 -10.54 -52.72 9.80
C PHE A 327 -9.56 -52.84 8.63
N ARG A 328 -9.18 -51.72 7.99
CA ARG A 328 -8.17 -51.73 6.93
C ARG A 328 -6.77 -52.09 7.43
N GLN A 329 -6.38 -51.64 8.61
CA GLN A 329 -5.13 -52.06 9.25
C GLN A 329 -5.08 -53.58 9.46
N LEU A 330 -6.19 -54.17 9.95
CA LEU A 330 -6.31 -55.63 10.05
C LEU A 330 -6.13 -56.31 8.68
N LEU A 331 -6.74 -55.76 7.62
CA LEU A 331 -6.58 -56.31 6.26
C LEU A 331 -5.13 -56.16 5.76
N ASP A 332 -4.45 -55.06 6.08
CA ASP A 332 -3.03 -54.85 5.74
C ASP A 332 -2.11 -55.86 6.44
N GLU A 333 -2.41 -56.21 7.71
CA GLU A 333 -1.67 -57.18 8.52
C GLU A 333 -1.95 -58.65 8.10
N THR A 334 -3.01 -58.90 7.34
CA THR A 334 -3.40 -60.25 6.94
C THR A 334 -2.64 -60.68 5.67
N SER A 335 -1.49 -61.35 5.86
CA SER A 335 -0.59 -61.76 4.77
C SER A 335 -1.20 -62.68 3.70
N ALA A 336 -2.28 -63.39 4.03
CA ALA A 336 -2.98 -64.26 3.09
C ALA A 336 -3.81 -63.52 2.03
N ILE A 337 -3.98 -62.19 2.17
CA ILE A 337 -4.78 -61.39 1.23
C ILE A 337 -3.94 -61.05 -0.01
N THR A 338 -4.49 -61.39 -1.17
CA THR A 338 -3.98 -61.04 -2.50
C THR A 338 -4.99 -60.14 -3.23
N LEU A 339 -4.62 -59.62 -4.41
CA LEU A 339 -5.52 -58.77 -5.21
C LEU A 339 -6.73 -59.53 -5.80
N THR A 340 -6.73 -60.86 -5.70
CA THR A 340 -7.81 -61.75 -6.18
C THR A 340 -8.56 -62.44 -5.05
N SER A 341 -8.21 -62.17 -3.78
CA SER A 341 -8.89 -62.77 -2.63
C SER A 341 -10.37 -62.39 -2.57
N THR A 342 -11.20 -63.36 -2.18
CA THR A 342 -12.62 -63.14 -1.97
C THR A 342 -12.95 -62.84 -0.52
N TRP A 343 -14.05 -62.12 -0.28
CA TRP A 343 -14.50 -61.84 1.08
C TRP A 343 -14.74 -63.12 1.90
N LYS A 344 -15.26 -64.18 1.27
CA LYS A 344 -15.56 -65.46 1.96
C LYS A 344 -14.31 -66.13 2.52
N GLU A 345 -13.17 -66.04 1.83
CA GLU A 345 -11.89 -66.60 2.27
C GLU A 345 -11.31 -65.76 3.41
N VAL A 346 -11.19 -64.45 3.20
CA VAL A 346 -10.61 -63.51 4.17
C VAL A 346 -11.41 -63.49 5.46
N LYS A 347 -12.75 -63.50 5.36
CA LYS A 347 -13.65 -63.55 6.53
C LYS A 347 -13.34 -64.72 7.46
N LYS A 348 -13.00 -65.90 6.93
CA LYS A 348 -12.69 -67.08 7.78
C LYS A 348 -11.44 -66.86 8.64
N ILE A 349 -10.52 -66.02 8.16
CA ILE A 349 -9.25 -65.71 8.83
C ILE A 349 -9.48 -64.62 9.88
N ILE A 350 -10.20 -63.56 9.52
CA ILE A 350 -10.30 -62.35 10.34
C ILE A 350 -11.55 -62.29 11.24
N LYS A 351 -12.46 -63.26 11.17
CA LYS A 351 -13.76 -63.23 11.88
C LYS A 351 -13.65 -63.13 13.41
N GLU A 352 -12.58 -63.65 14.00
CA GLU A 352 -12.35 -63.63 15.45
C GLU A 352 -11.64 -62.34 15.90
N ASP A 353 -11.08 -61.54 14.97
CA ASP A 353 -10.37 -60.31 15.33
C ASP A 353 -11.37 -59.22 15.81
N PRO A 354 -11.11 -58.59 16.97
CA PRO A 354 -11.98 -57.55 17.50
C PRO A 354 -12.25 -56.38 16.55
N ARG A 355 -11.32 -56.02 15.67
CA ARG A 355 -11.47 -54.93 14.68
C ARG A 355 -12.49 -55.32 13.60
N CYS A 356 -12.52 -56.59 13.19
CA CYS A 356 -13.54 -57.12 12.28
C CYS A 356 -14.93 -57.22 12.94
N ILE A 357 -14.99 -57.68 14.20
CA ILE A 357 -16.24 -57.79 14.96
C ILE A 357 -16.83 -56.41 15.22
N LYS A 358 -16.01 -55.44 15.67
CA LYS A 358 -16.45 -54.09 16.05
C LYS A 358 -16.72 -53.16 14.88
N PHE A 359 -16.21 -53.47 13.67
CA PHE A 359 -16.40 -52.62 12.49
C PHE A 359 -17.88 -52.41 12.16
N SER A 360 -18.62 -53.50 12.01
CA SER A 360 -20.07 -53.49 11.80
C SER A 360 -20.69 -54.83 12.18
N SER A 361 -21.96 -54.84 12.57
CA SER A 361 -22.74 -56.08 12.68
C SER A 361 -23.15 -56.64 11.31
N SER A 362 -23.15 -55.80 10.27
CA SER A 362 -23.56 -56.18 8.91
C SER A 362 -22.41 -56.82 8.12
N ASP A 363 -22.55 -58.11 7.81
CA ASP A 363 -21.59 -58.81 6.95
C ASP A 363 -21.50 -58.20 5.55
N ARG A 364 -22.63 -57.68 5.04
CA ARG A 364 -22.68 -56.99 3.75
C ARG A 364 -21.87 -55.69 3.76
N LYS A 365 -21.84 -54.96 4.88
CA LYS A 365 -20.99 -53.77 5.02
C LYS A 365 -19.51 -54.16 5.06
N LYS A 366 -19.16 -55.21 5.80
CA LYS A 366 -17.78 -55.75 5.83
C LYS A 366 -17.31 -56.16 4.44
N GLN A 367 -18.15 -56.89 3.70
CA GLN A 367 -17.86 -57.30 2.33
C GLN A 367 -17.62 -56.10 1.41
N ARG A 368 -18.50 -55.10 1.44
CA ARG A 368 -18.34 -53.89 0.61
C ARG A 368 -17.06 -53.13 0.91
N GLU A 369 -16.73 -52.96 2.19
CA GLU A 369 -15.49 -52.30 2.60
C GLU A 369 -14.25 -53.10 2.16
N PHE A 370 -14.30 -54.43 2.27
CA PHE A 370 -13.24 -55.31 1.75
C PHE A 370 -13.09 -55.18 0.24
N GLU A 371 -14.18 -55.20 -0.53
CA GLU A 371 -14.14 -55.01 -1.99
C GLU A 371 -13.57 -53.64 -2.35
N GLU A 372 -13.90 -52.59 -1.60
CA GLU A 372 -13.32 -51.26 -1.77
C GLU A 372 -11.82 -51.24 -1.43
N TYR A 373 -11.41 -51.89 -0.34
CA TYR A 373 -10.01 -52.07 0.02
C TYR A 373 -9.21 -52.78 -1.08
N ILE A 374 -9.74 -53.88 -1.64
CA ILE A 374 -9.08 -54.59 -2.75
C ILE A 374 -8.99 -53.70 -4.00
N ARG A 375 -10.04 -52.96 -4.33
CA ARG A 375 -9.99 -51.97 -5.44
C ARG A 375 -8.91 -50.93 -5.21
N ASP A 376 -8.80 -50.38 -4.00
CA ASP A 376 -7.80 -49.37 -3.66
C ASP A 376 -6.37 -49.93 -3.74
N LYS A 377 -6.15 -51.15 -3.24
CA LYS A 377 -4.88 -51.88 -3.37
C LYS A 377 -4.53 -52.12 -4.84
N TYR A 378 -5.50 -52.50 -5.65
CA TYR A 378 -5.32 -52.74 -7.07
C TYR A 378 -4.97 -51.46 -7.84
N ILE A 379 -5.63 -50.34 -7.52
CA ILE A 379 -5.32 -49.02 -8.09
C ILE A 379 -3.88 -48.61 -7.72
N THR A 380 -3.50 -48.79 -6.45
CA THR A 380 -2.16 -48.47 -5.95
C THR A 380 -1.10 -49.34 -6.63
N ALA A 381 -1.30 -50.65 -6.68
CA ALA A 381 -0.40 -51.58 -7.36
C ALA A 381 -0.21 -51.23 -8.85
N LYS A 382 -1.29 -50.86 -9.55
CA LYS A 382 -1.21 -50.38 -10.94
C LYS A 382 -0.45 -49.07 -11.08
N ALA A 383 -0.62 -48.13 -10.14
CA ALA A 383 0.10 -46.86 -10.16
C ALA A 383 1.60 -47.09 -9.92
N ASP A 384 1.96 -47.89 -8.93
CA ASP A 384 3.33 -48.24 -8.60
C ASP A 384 4.00 -48.99 -9.76
N PHE A 385 3.30 -49.94 -10.37
CA PHE A 385 3.80 -50.66 -11.53
C PHE A 385 4.04 -49.72 -12.73
N ARG A 386 3.15 -48.75 -12.99
CA ARG A 386 3.40 -47.74 -14.03
C ARG A 386 4.63 -46.88 -13.73
N THR A 387 4.89 -46.58 -12.46
CA THR A 387 6.10 -45.87 -12.04
C THR A 387 7.36 -46.71 -12.30
N LEU A 388 7.33 -48.01 -11.98
CA LEU A 388 8.40 -48.96 -12.33
C LEU A 388 8.67 -48.98 -13.84
N LEU A 389 7.64 -49.03 -14.68
CA LEU A 389 7.80 -49.02 -16.14
C LEU A 389 8.46 -47.73 -16.64
N LYS A 390 8.17 -46.58 -16.02
CA LYS A 390 8.82 -45.30 -16.33
C LYS A 390 10.29 -45.23 -15.90
N GLU A 391 10.63 -45.87 -14.80
CA GLU A 391 12.00 -45.97 -14.28
C GLU A 391 12.86 -46.92 -15.13
N THR A 392 12.24 -47.93 -15.75
CA THR A 392 12.91 -48.96 -16.54
C THR A 392 13.33 -48.44 -17.92
N LYS A 393 14.56 -47.90 -18.00
CA LYS A 393 15.13 -47.30 -19.22
C LYS A 393 15.30 -48.26 -20.40
N PHE A 394 15.26 -49.56 -20.14
CA PHE A 394 15.29 -50.59 -21.19
C PHE A 394 14.03 -50.55 -22.09
N ILE A 395 12.91 -50.03 -21.57
CA ILE A 395 11.68 -49.82 -22.35
C ILE A 395 11.76 -48.44 -23.02
N THR A 396 11.74 -48.42 -24.35
CA THR A 396 11.89 -47.20 -25.17
C THR A 396 10.81 -47.10 -26.23
N TYR A 397 10.76 -45.98 -26.96
CA TYR A 397 9.84 -45.79 -28.08
C TYR A 397 10.02 -46.84 -29.21
N ARG A 398 11.19 -47.49 -29.29
CA ARG A 398 11.44 -48.59 -30.26
C ARG A 398 10.95 -49.94 -29.77
N SER A 399 10.64 -50.08 -28.48
CA SER A 399 10.28 -51.37 -27.88
C SER A 399 9.05 -52.01 -28.52
N LYS A 400 8.10 -51.21 -29.03
CA LYS A 400 6.94 -51.77 -29.75
C LYS A 400 7.34 -52.52 -31.01
N LYS A 401 8.19 -51.90 -31.84
CA LYS A 401 8.70 -52.52 -33.07
C LYS A 401 9.50 -53.78 -32.75
N LEU A 402 10.34 -53.74 -31.72
CA LEU A 402 11.11 -54.91 -31.26
C LEU A 402 10.22 -56.06 -30.79
N ILE A 403 9.11 -55.77 -30.07
CA ILE A 403 8.15 -56.78 -29.63
C ILE A 403 7.37 -57.38 -30.81
N GLN A 404 7.06 -56.60 -31.85
CA GLN A 404 6.40 -57.08 -33.07
C GLN A 404 7.31 -57.99 -33.91
N GLU A 405 8.61 -57.69 -33.94
CA GLU A 405 9.61 -58.49 -34.66
C GLU A 405 9.96 -59.78 -33.93
N SER A 406 10.01 -59.76 -32.59
CA SER A 406 10.31 -60.93 -31.76
C SER A 406 9.75 -60.81 -30.34
N ASP A 407 9.14 -61.90 -29.84
CA ASP A 407 8.69 -62.00 -28.45
C ASP A 407 9.85 -61.96 -27.43
N GLN A 408 11.11 -62.07 -27.88
CA GLN A 408 12.29 -62.02 -27.03
C GLN A 408 12.40 -60.69 -26.27
N HIS A 409 12.10 -59.55 -26.91
CA HIS A 409 12.20 -58.24 -26.24
C HIS A 409 11.24 -58.15 -25.04
N LEU A 410 10.04 -58.70 -25.16
CA LEU A 410 9.05 -58.72 -24.07
C LEU A 410 9.52 -59.62 -22.91
N LYS A 411 10.11 -60.78 -23.21
CA LYS A 411 10.71 -61.67 -22.20
C LYS A 411 11.87 -61.00 -21.47
N ASP A 412 12.70 -60.24 -22.18
CA ASP A 412 13.81 -59.50 -21.57
C ASP A 412 13.30 -58.36 -20.66
N VAL A 413 12.24 -57.65 -21.08
CA VAL A 413 11.54 -56.68 -20.21
C VAL A 413 11.03 -57.38 -18.94
N GLU A 414 10.31 -58.49 -19.07
CA GLU A 414 9.78 -59.24 -17.93
C GLU A 414 10.91 -59.69 -16.99
N LYS A 415 12.03 -60.19 -17.53
CA LYS A 415 13.21 -60.62 -16.78
C LYS A 415 13.88 -59.48 -16.00
N ILE A 416 13.90 -58.26 -16.54
CA ILE A 416 14.44 -57.09 -15.84
C ILE A 416 13.53 -56.70 -14.67
N LEU A 417 12.21 -56.78 -14.88
CA LEU A 417 11.24 -56.33 -13.90
C LEU A 417 10.97 -57.38 -12.79
N GLN A 418 11.27 -58.66 -13.02
CA GLN A 418 10.84 -59.79 -12.16
C GLN A 418 11.30 -59.71 -10.70
N ASN A 419 12.35 -58.95 -10.40
CA ASN A 419 12.89 -58.82 -9.03
C ASN A 419 12.34 -57.58 -8.29
N ASP A 420 11.61 -56.68 -8.96
CA ASP A 420 11.06 -55.48 -8.33
C ASP A 420 9.78 -55.85 -7.55
N LYS A 421 9.68 -55.35 -6.31
CA LYS A 421 8.53 -55.60 -5.44
C LYS A 421 7.20 -55.21 -6.10
N ARG A 422 7.16 -54.13 -6.89
CA ARG A 422 5.96 -53.64 -7.58
C ARG A 422 5.54 -54.55 -8.73
N TYR A 423 6.47 -55.29 -9.32
CA TYR A 423 6.17 -56.35 -10.29
C TYR A 423 5.56 -57.56 -9.60
N LEU A 424 6.14 -57.99 -8.47
CA LEU A 424 5.70 -59.15 -7.68
C LEU A 424 4.30 -58.98 -7.09
N VAL A 425 3.91 -57.76 -6.69
CA VAL A 425 2.55 -57.48 -6.19
C VAL A 425 1.46 -57.84 -7.21
N LEU A 426 1.76 -57.81 -8.51
CA LEU A 426 0.83 -58.18 -9.59
C LEU A 426 0.94 -59.65 -10.02
N ASP A 427 1.71 -60.50 -9.32
CA ASP A 427 1.87 -61.93 -9.65
C ASP A 427 0.55 -62.70 -9.65
N CYS A 428 -0.41 -62.32 -8.82
CA CYS A 428 -1.74 -62.91 -8.81
C CYS A 428 -2.60 -62.54 -10.04
N VAL A 429 -2.16 -61.61 -10.88
CA VAL A 429 -2.86 -61.13 -12.10
C VAL A 429 -1.89 -60.94 -13.28
N PRO A 430 -1.22 -62.01 -13.76
CA PRO A 430 -0.17 -61.90 -14.77
C PRO A 430 -0.66 -61.32 -16.10
N GLU A 431 -1.90 -61.62 -16.49
CA GLU A 431 -2.54 -61.05 -17.69
C GLU A 431 -2.69 -59.53 -17.61
N GLU A 432 -3.06 -59.01 -16.44
CA GLU A 432 -3.17 -57.56 -16.26
C GLU A 432 -1.80 -56.90 -16.30
N ARG A 433 -0.79 -57.53 -15.68
CA ARG A 433 0.58 -57.05 -15.71
C ARG A 433 1.09 -56.95 -17.16
N ARG A 434 0.87 -57.98 -17.98
CA ARG A 434 1.23 -57.97 -19.39
C ARG A 434 0.48 -56.86 -20.15
N LYS A 435 -0.82 -56.69 -19.92
CA LYS A 435 -1.60 -55.58 -20.50
C LYS A 435 -1.03 -54.21 -20.14
N LEU A 436 -0.58 -54.00 -18.91
CA LEU A 436 0.03 -52.74 -18.48
C LEU A 436 1.38 -52.48 -19.16
N ILE A 437 2.20 -53.51 -19.35
CA ILE A 437 3.47 -53.40 -20.10
C ILE A 437 3.18 -53.01 -21.55
N VAL A 438 2.28 -53.73 -22.22
CA VAL A 438 1.91 -53.46 -23.62
C VAL A 438 1.33 -52.05 -23.78
N ALA A 439 0.40 -51.67 -22.90
CA ALA A 439 -0.20 -50.33 -22.94
C ALA A 439 0.84 -49.21 -22.75
N TYR A 440 1.85 -49.42 -21.90
CA TYR A 440 2.94 -48.47 -21.71
C TYR A 440 3.86 -48.38 -22.94
N VAL A 441 4.19 -49.53 -23.54
CA VAL A 441 4.96 -49.58 -24.79
C VAL A 441 4.22 -48.87 -25.93
N ASP A 442 2.90 -49.06 -26.04
CA ASP A 442 2.07 -48.35 -27.01
C ASP A 442 2.05 -46.83 -26.79
N ASP A 443 2.00 -46.38 -25.54
CA ASP A 443 2.08 -44.95 -25.19
C ASP A 443 3.45 -44.36 -25.56
N LEU A 444 4.56 -45.09 -25.33
CA LEU A 444 5.90 -44.65 -25.72
C LEU A 444 6.09 -44.58 -27.24
N ASP A 445 5.58 -45.57 -27.98
CA ASP A 445 5.60 -45.60 -29.44
C ASP A 445 4.86 -44.38 -30.02
N ARG A 446 3.66 -44.08 -29.50
CA ARG A 446 2.88 -42.89 -29.92
C ARG A 446 3.60 -41.58 -29.61
N ARG A 447 4.33 -41.49 -28.50
CA ARG A 447 5.09 -40.28 -28.12
C ARG A 447 6.34 -40.08 -28.96
N GLY A 448 6.90 -41.16 -29.52
CA GLY A 448 8.12 -41.10 -30.32
C GLY A 448 9.38 -40.82 -29.49
N PRO A 449 10.51 -40.51 -30.14
CA PRO A 449 11.77 -40.25 -29.45
C PRO A 449 11.66 -39.03 -28.52
N PRO A 450 12.34 -39.05 -27.36
CA PRO A 450 12.34 -37.90 -26.47
C PRO A 450 12.93 -36.67 -27.19
N PRO A 451 12.36 -35.47 -27.00
CA PRO A 451 12.85 -34.27 -27.67
C PRO A 451 14.30 -33.96 -27.24
N PRO A 452 15.13 -33.40 -28.14
CA PRO A 452 16.52 -33.07 -27.82
C PRO A 452 16.60 -32.05 -26.67
N PRO A 453 17.68 -32.04 -25.87
CA PRO A 453 17.82 -31.14 -24.70
C PRO A 453 17.71 -29.64 -25.02
N THR A 454 17.82 -29.29 -26.30
CA THR A 454 17.75 -27.93 -26.85
C THR A 454 16.34 -27.52 -27.32
N ALA A 455 15.34 -28.40 -27.23
CA ALA A 455 13.97 -28.08 -27.61
C ALA A 455 13.19 -27.51 -26.42
N SER A 456 12.92 -26.19 -26.45
CA SER A 456 11.95 -25.56 -25.55
C SER A 456 10.56 -26.16 -25.76
N GLU A 457 9.79 -26.36 -24.68
CA GLU A 457 8.47 -26.99 -24.72
C GLU A 457 7.56 -26.37 -25.80
N PRO A 458 6.92 -27.19 -26.66
CA PRO A 458 5.91 -26.66 -27.57
C PRO A 458 4.66 -26.32 -26.76
N THR A 459 4.22 -25.05 -26.85
CA THR A 459 2.93 -24.58 -26.36
C THR A 459 1.83 -25.55 -26.78
N ARG A 460 1.20 -26.23 -25.80
CA ARG A 460 0.00 -27.05 -26.02
C ARG A 460 -1.07 -26.22 -26.70
N ARG A 461 -1.37 -26.52 -27.97
CA ARG A 461 -2.67 -26.13 -28.56
C ARG A 461 -3.75 -26.97 -27.87
N SER A 462 -4.63 -26.29 -27.15
CA SER A 462 -5.89 -26.84 -26.67
C SER A 462 -6.72 -27.27 -27.87
N THR A 463 -6.96 -28.56 -28.02
CA THR A 463 -8.00 -29.09 -28.91
C THR A 463 -9.35 -28.91 -28.20
N LYS A 464 -10.27 -28.21 -28.87
CA LYS A 464 -11.70 -28.28 -28.57
C LYS A 464 -12.23 -29.67 -28.90
#